data_AF-A0A7C3TTV8-F1
#
_entry.id   AF-A0A7C3TTV8-F1
#
_cell.length_a   1.000
_cell.length_b   1.000
_cell.length_c   1.000
_cell.angle_alpha   90.00
_cell.angle_beta   90.00
_cell.angle_gamma   90.00
#
_symmetry.space_group_name_H-M   'P 1'
#
loop_
_entity.id
_entity.type
_entity.pdbx_description
1 polymer ?
#
loop_
_entity_poly.entity_id
_entity_poly.type
_entity_poly.pdbx_seq_one_letter_code
_entity_poly.pdbx_strand_id
1 'polypeptide(L)'
;MDLKGSPRKSPSPPAEPTGPFVRRVLEIIRSIPRGKVLTYGQVAALADAPRAARQVGRILYVYGAPVPWQRVVNHYGGLSTYKVGLGERQRSLLEGEGVVFGAGGTLDLKAYQWRPTLRQIRKLGLPEEAAFGLHTRLPFSSFRTKTIRSVSFPKPCRVRGRTSRGEDGGKRKRPYRRKKGSNGKERFR
;
A
#
# COMPACT_ATOMS: atom_id res chain seq x y z
N MET A 1 1.79 26.16 -32.52
CA MET A 1 0.90 25.26 -31.74
C MET A 1 1.76 24.64 -30.65
N ASP A 2 1.97 25.37 -29.56
CA ASP A 2 3.01 25.05 -28.58
C ASP A 2 2.39 24.45 -27.33
N LEU A 3 1.96 23.19 -27.44
CA LEU A 3 1.50 22.38 -26.31
C LEU A 3 2.69 21.70 -25.62
N LYS A 4 3.69 22.47 -25.18
CA LYS A 4 4.70 21.95 -24.23
C LYS A 4 4.22 22.23 -22.82
N GLY A 5 3.29 21.39 -22.35
CA GLY A 5 3.01 21.28 -20.93
C GLY A 5 4.29 20.87 -20.20
N SER A 6 4.91 21.81 -19.48
CA SER A 6 6.08 21.53 -18.63
C SER A 6 5.81 20.30 -17.77
N PRO A 7 6.77 19.36 -17.64
CA PRO A 7 6.60 18.22 -16.74
C PRO A 7 6.32 18.78 -15.35
N ARG A 8 5.18 18.40 -14.76
CA ARG A 8 4.84 18.81 -13.39
C ARG A 8 5.99 18.41 -12.49
N LYS A 9 6.76 19.41 -12.03
CA LYS A 9 7.91 19.25 -11.14
C LYS A 9 7.45 18.39 -9.97
N SER A 10 8.08 17.24 -9.76
CA SER A 10 7.83 16.44 -8.56
C SER A 10 8.00 17.37 -7.36
N PRO A 11 7.01 17.45 -6.45
CA PRO A 11 7.16 18.28 -5.27
C PRO A 11 8.40 17.81 -4.51
N SER A 12 9.25 18.73 -4.09
CA SER A 12 10.42 18.44 -3.26
C SER A 12 9.95 17.58 -2.07
N PRO A 13 10.48 16.36 -1.88
CA PRO A 13 10.05 15.53 -0.77
C PRO A 13 10.35 16.27 0.54
N PRO A 14 9.40 16.34 1.49
CA PRO A 14 9.74 16.78 2.84
C PRO A 14 10.83 15.85 3.41
N ALA A 15 11.71 16.40 4.24
CA ALA A 15 12.93 15.72 4.72
C ALA A 15 12.68 14.36 5.40
N GLU A 16 11.45 14.10 5.87
CA GLU A 16 11.10 12.88 6.60
C GLU A 16 9.79 12.22 6.08
N PRO A 17 9.76 10.89 5.85
CA PRO A 17 8.54 10.18 5.52
C PRO A 17 7.55 10.27 6.68
N THR A 18 6.48 11.04 6.48
CA THR A 18 5.48 11.33 7.51
C THR A 18 4.55 10.11 7.71
N GLY A 19 4.87 9.25 8.67
CA GLY A 19 3.96 8.24 9.23
C GLY A 19 4.43 6.78 9.12
N PRO A 20 3.97 5.90 10.04
CA PRO A 20 4.40 4.50 10.11
C PRO A 20 4.07 3.70 8.85
N PHE A 21 2.94 4.03 8.19
CA PHE A 21 2.54 3.40 6.94
C PHE A 21 3.49 3.73 5.79
N VAL A 22 3.91 4.99 5.65
CA VAL A 22 4.84 5.43 4.60
C VAL A 22 6.19 4.73 4.74
N ARG A 23 6.73 4.71 5.97
CA ARG A 23 8.00 4.02 6.28
C ARG A 23 7.92 2.54 5.92
N ARG A 24 6.85 1.85 6.34
CA ARG A 24 6.63 0.43 6.02
C ARG A 24 6.55 0.17 4.52
N VAL A 25 5.83 1.00 3.77
CA VAL A 25 5.75 0.89 2.30
C VAL A 25 7.13 1.02 1.66
N LEU A 26 7.92 2.01 2.08
CA LEU A 26 9.27 2.24 1.55
C LEU A 26 10.22 1.07 1.90
N GLU A 27 10.14 0.54 3.11
CA GLU A 27 10.91 -0.63 3.57
C GLU A 27 10.58 -1.89 2.74
N ILE A 28 9.29 -2.16 2.51
CA ILE A 28 8.84 -3.27 1.66
C ILE A 28 9.43 -3.14 0.27
N ILE A 29 9.33 -1.96 -0.36
CA ILE A 29 9.84 -1.74 -1.72
C ILE A 29 11.36 -1.89 -1.78
N ARG A 30 12.07 -1.41 -0.76
CA ARG A 30 13.53 -1.57 -0.63
C ARG A 30 13.95 -3.04 -0.54
N SER A 31 13.10 -3.90 0.03
CA SER A 31 13.38 -5.32 0.22
C SER A 31 13.12 -6.20 -1.01
N ILE A 32 12.46 -5.67 -2.05
CA ILE A 32 12.20 -6.41 -3.28
C ILE A 32 13.55 -6.74 -3.95
N PRO A 33 13.87 -8.00 -4.26
CA PRO A 33 15.11 -8.36 -4.94
C PRO A 33 15.13 -7.90 -6.41
N ARG A 34 16.32 -7.80 -6.99
CA ARG A 34 16.48 -7.46 -8.42
C ARG A 34 15.77 -8.48 -9.31
N GLY A 35 15.13 -8.01 -10.38
CA GLY A 35 14.42 -8.87 -11.33
C GLY A 35 13.10 -9.43 -10.81
N LYS A 36 12.62 -8.94 -9.65
CA LYS A 36 11.29 -9.26 -9.12
C LYS A 36 10.45 -8.00 -8.94
N VAL A 37 9.13 -8.18 -9.01
CA VAL A 37 8.15 -7.09 -8.95
C VAL A 37 7.05 -7.38 -7.93
N LEU A 38 6.40 -6.33 -7.47
CA LEU A 38 5.17 -6.40 -6.69
C LEU A 38 4.11 -5.48 -7.29
N THR A 39 2.84 -5.80 -7.08
CA THR A 39 1.75 -4.91 -7.48
C THR A 39 1.44 -3.88 -6.40
N TYR A 40 0.87 -2.73 -6.77
CA TYR A 40 0.44 -1.71 -5.79
C TYR A 40 -0.47 -2.28 -4.69
N GLY A 41 -1.38 -3.20 -5.04
CA GLY A 41 -2.26 -3.87 -4.08
C GLY A 41 -1.51 -4.79 -3.13
N GLN A 42 -0.49 -5.51 -3.63
CA GLN A 42 0.33 -6.39 -2.80
C GLN A 42 1.19 -5.62 -1.82
N VAL A 43 1.80 -4.51 -2.26
CA VAL A 43 2.55 -3.61 -1.35
C VAL A 43 1.62 -3.08 -0.26
N ALA A 44 0.41 -2.67 -0.62
CA ALA A 44 -0.58 -2.19 0.34
C ALA A 44 -1.01 -3.28 1.34
N ALA A 45 -1.20 -4.52 0.88
CA ALA A 45 -1.52 -5.66 1.73
C ALA A 45 -0.39 -5.99 2.71
N LEU A 46 0.86 -6.05 2.23
CA LEU A 46 2.04 -6.26 3.07
C LEU A 46 2.24 -5.12 4.09
N ALA A 47 1.82 -3.91 3.76
CA ALA A 47 1.83 -2.77 4.67
C ALA A 47 0.62 -2.72 5.63
N ASP A 48 -0.15 -3.81 5.75
CA ASP A 48 -1.34 -3.94 6.61
C ASP A 48 -2.52 -3.02 6.22
N ALA A 49 -2.55 -2.60 4.95
CA ALA A 49 -3.61 -1.74 4.41
C ALA A 49 -4.03 -2.20 3.00
N PRO A 50 -4.72 -3.35 2.86
CA PRO A 50 -5.03 -3.97 1.56
C PRO A 50 -5.84 -3.07 0.60
N ARG A 51 -6.55 -2.06 1.11
CA ARG A 51 -7.33 -1.09 0.33
C ARG A 51 -6.57 0.19 -0.03
N ALA A 52 -5.30 0.30 0.35
CA ALA A 52 -4.49 1.51 0.22
C ALA A 52 -3.64 1.56 -1.07
N ALA A 53 -3.93 0.76 -2.10
CA ALA A 53 -3.14 0.72 -3.34
C ALA A 53 -2.93 2.12 -3.99
N ARG A 54 -3.97 2.96 -3.97
CA ARG A 54 -3.87 4.35 -4.47
C ARG A 54 -2.96 5.23 -3.60
N GLN A 55 -2.94 5.01 -2.29
CA GLN A 55 -2.05 5.72 -1.38
C GLN A 55 -0.59 5.32 -1.61
N VAL A 56 -0.32 4.04 -1.89
CA VAL A 56 1.03 3.58 -2.29
C VAL A 56 1.53 4.31 -3.53
N GLY A 57 0.69 4.48 -4.55
CA GLY A 57 1.06 5.27 -5.74
C GLY A 57 1.41 6.73 -5.42
N ARG A 58 0.65 7.37 -4.51
CA ARG A 58 0.97 8.73 -4.03
C ARG A 58 2.27 8.78 -3.24
N ILE A 59 2.51 7.80 -2.38
CA ILE A 59 3.74 7.68 -1.60
C ILE A 59 4.94 7.54 -2.53
N LEU A 60 4.85 6.70 -3.56
CA LEU A 60 5.91 6.54 -4.56
C LEU A 60 6.14 7.81 -5.39
N TYR A 61 5.09 8.57 -5.67
CA TYR A 61 5.25 9.85 -6.38
C TYR A 61 6.02 10.89 -5.55
N VAL A 62 5.81 10.92 -4.23
CA VAL A 62 6.45 11.90 -3.33
C VAL A 62 7.80 11.42 -2.79
N TYR A 63 7.87 10.19 -2.30
CA TYR A 63 9.01 9.61 -1.57
C TYR A 63 9.73 8.48 -2.35
N GLY A 64 9.38 8.26 -3.62
CA GLY A 64 9.88 7.12 -4.39
C GLY A 64 11.33 7.25 -4.88
N ALA A 65 11.91 8.46 -4.87
CA ALA A 65 13.24 8.72 -5.43
C ALA A 65 14.37 7.82 -4.87
N PRO A 66 14.50 7.57 -3.56
CA PRO A 66 15.55 6.72 -2.99
C PRO A 66 15.24 5.21 -3.05
N VAL A 67 14.07 4.78 -3.50
CA VAL A 67 13.65 3.37 -3.51
C VAL A 67 13.55 2.83 -4.93
N PRO A 68 13.66 1.51 -5.15
CA PRO A 68 13.49 0.90 -6.47
C PRO A 68 12.01 0.90 -6.89
N TRP A 69 11.44 2.08 -7.08
CA TRP A 69 10.04 2.29 -7.43
C TRP A 69 9.66 1.60 -8.74
N GLN A 70 10.63 1.36 -9.64
CA GLN A 70 10.42 0.65 -10.90
C GLN A 70 9.88 -0.77 -10.70
N ARG A 71 10.10 -1.40 -9.53
CA ARG A 71 9.64 -2.76 -9.23
C ARG A 71 8.16 -2.84 -8.85
N VAL A 72 7.46 -1.70 -8.78
CA VAL A 72 6.04 -1.65 -8.44
C VAL A 72 5.20 -1.44 -9.71
N VAL A 73 4.31 -2.40 -9.99
CA VAL A 73 3.53 -2.46 -11.24
C VAL A 73 2.02 -2.59 -10.97
N ASN A 74 1.21 -2.48 -12.03
CA ASN A 74 -0.24 -2.67 -11.90
C ASN A 74 -0.59 -4.16 -11.73
N HIS A 75 -1.84 -4.46 -11.36
CA HIS A 75 -2.30 -5.85 -11.18
C HIS A 75 -2.47 -6.64 -12.49
N TYR A 76 -2.42 -5.96 -13.65
CA TYR A 76 -2.41 -6.57 -14.98
C TYR A 76 -0.99 -6.85 -15.51
N GLY A 77 0.07 -6.52 -14.77
CA GLY A 77 1.46 -6.64 -15.22
C GLY A 77 1.92 -5.51 -16.17
N GLY A 78 1.13 -4.45 -16.30
CA GLY A 78 1.48 -3.25 -17.07
C GLY A 78 2.09 -2.13 -16.21
N LEU A 79 2.73 -1.17 -16.90
CA LEU A 79 3.35 -0.01 -16.27
C LEU A 79 2.34 1.13 -16.12
N SER A 80 1.96 1.47 -14.89
CA SER A 80 1.07 2.61 -14.62
C SER A 80 1.73 3.98 -14.85
N THR A 81 3.04 4.00 -14.99
CA THR A 81 3.86 5.23 -15.03
C THR A 81 3.91 5.92 -16.39
N TYR A 82 3.40 5.28 -17.45
CA TYR A 82 3.14 5.95 -18.72
C TYR A 82 2.27 7.19 -18.55
N LYS A 83 1.29 7.16 -17.63
CA LYS A 83 0.39 8.30 -17.34
C LYS A 83 1.10 9.51 -16.72
N VAL A 84 2.30 9.31 -16.16
CA VAL A 84 3.11 10.36 -15.54
C VAL A 84 4.39 10.64 -16.32
N GLY A 85 4.54 10.08 -17.53
CA GLY A 85 5.70 10.27 -18.39
C GLY A 85 6.96 9.50 -17.97
N LEU A 86 6.85 8.56 -17.03
CA LEU A 86 7.99 7.77 -16.51
C LEU A 86 8.00 6.31 -17.02
N GLY A 87 7.09 5.96 -17.93
CA GLY A 87 6.91 4.59 -18.42
C GLY A 87 8.15 4.00 -19.07
N GLU A 88 8.74 4.71 -20.04
CA GLU A 88 9.96 4.27 -20.72
C GLU A 88 11.12 4.05 -19.75
N ARG A 89 11.32 5.00 -18.82
CA ARG A 89 12.35 4.88 -17.79
C ARG A 89 12.12 3.66 -16.90
N GLN A 90 10.88 3.40 -16.49
CA GLN A 90 10.56 2.22 -15.69
C GLN A 90 10.85 0.93 -16.47
N ARG A 91 10.48 0.90 -17.75
CA ARG A 91 10.71 -0.24 -18.63
C ARG A 91 12.20 -0.54 -18.76
N SER A 92 13.02 0.44 -19.14
CA SER A 92 14.46 0.24 -19.30
C SER A 92 15.15 -0.22 -18.01
N LEU A 93 14.72 0.29 -16.85
CA LEU A 93 15.26 -0.15 -15.56
C LEU A 93 14.89 -1.60 -15.25
N LEU A 94 13.67 -2.04 -15.59
CA LEU A 94 13.23 -3.42 -15.38
C LEU A 94 13.89 -4.39 -16.37
N GLU A 95 14.03 -3.99 -17.64
CA GLU A 95 14.74 -4.76 -18.66
C GLU A 95 16.23 -4.93 -18.28
N GLY A 96 16.86 -3.88 -17.74
CA GLY A 96 18.22 -3.96 -17.18
C GLY A 96 18.34 -4.84 -15.92
N GLU A 97 17.22 -5.21 -15.30
CA GLU A 97 17.17 -6.21 -14.22
C GLU A 97 16.80 -7.63 -14.73
N GLY A 98 16.61 -7.81 -16.05
CA GLY A 98 16.26 -9.09 -16.67
C GLY A 98 14.77 -9.38 -16.75
N VAL A 99 13.91 -8.37 -16.58
CA VAL A 99 12.46 -8.51 -16.76
C VAL A 99 12.10 -8.36 -18.23
N VAL A 100 11.45 -9.37 -18.79
CA VAL A 100 11.01 -9.37 -20.18
C VAL A 100 9.55 -8.91 -20.28
N PHE A 101 9.28 -8.00 -21.20
CA PHE A 101 7.94 -7.55 -21.55
C PHE A 101 7.46 -8.29 -22.79
N GLY A 102 6.22 -8.78 -22.77
CA GLY A 102 5.58 -9.40 -23.93
C GLY A 102 5.17 -8.38 -24.99
N ALA A 103 4.64 -8.87 -26.12
CA ALA A 103 4.19 -8.03 -27.24
C ALA A 103 3.15 -6.97 -26.86
N GLY A 104 2.37 -7.20 -25.80
CA GLY A 104 1.39 -6.23 -25.27
C GLY A 104 1.95 -5.18 -24.30
N GLY A 105 3.28 -5.12 -24.10
CA GLY A 105 3.89 -4.21 -23.13
C GLY A 105 3.59 -4.56 -21.67
N THR A 106 3.15 -5.80 -21.43
CA THR A 106 2.91 -6.36 -20.09
C THR A 106 3.96 -7.40 -19.75
N LEU A 107 4.28 -7.50 -18.47
CA LEU A 107 5.17 -8.53 -17.93
C LEU A 107 4.35 -9.69 -17.34
N ASP A 108 4.91 -10.90 -17.37
CA ASP A 108 4.30 -12.05 -16.71
C ASP A 108 4.45 -11.95 -15.18
N LEU A 109 3.38 -11.55 -14.52
CA LEU A 109 3.34 -11.45 -13.06
C LEU A 109 3.66 -12.80 -12.40
N LYS A 110 3.28 -13.94 -12.97
CA LYS A 110 3.53 -15.24 -12.32
C LYS A 110 5.02 -15.56 -12.25
N ALA A 111 5.78 -15.18 -13.27
CA ALA A 111 7.22 -15.40 -13.33
C ALA A 111 8.01 -14.41 -12.45
N TYR A 112 7.63 -13.13 -12.49
CA TYR A 112 8.40 -12.05 -11.88
C TYR A 112 7.90 -11.61 -10.51
N GLN A 113 6.72 -12.05 -10.05
CA GLN A 113 6.19 -11.65 -8.75
C GLN A 113 7.11 -12.12 -7.61
N TRP A 114 7.46 -11.19 -6.74
CA TRP A 114 8.18 -11.50 -5.52
C TRP A 114 7.24 -12.17 -4.51
N ARG A 115 7.65 -13.34 -4.02
CA ARG A 115 7.00 -14.04 -2.90
C ARG A 115 7.98 -14.07 -1.73
N PRO A 116 7.78 -13.24 -0.69
CA PRO A 116 8.67 -13.25 0.46
C PRO A 116 8.54 -14.57 1.23
N THR A 117 9.67 -15.10 1.68
CA THR A 117 9.73 -16.28 2.57
C THR A 117 9.31 -15.92 3.99
N LEU A 118 8.89 -16.90 4.80
CA LEU A 118 8.54 -16.69 6.22
C LEU A 118 9.66 -15.99 7.01
N ARG A 119 10.93 -16.29 6.69
CA ARG A 119 12.08 -15.60 7.29
C ARG A 119 12.10 -14.11 6.93
N GLN A 120 11.84 -13.76 5.68
CA GLN A 120 11.78 -12.36 5.22
C GLN A 120 10.58 -11.62 5.83
N ILE A 121 9.42 -12.27 5.90
CA ILE A 121 8.20 -11.73 6.51
C ILE A 121 8.46 -11.37 7.97
N ARG A 122 9.01 -12.30 8.75
CA ARG A 122 9.36 -12.07 10.16
C ARG A 122 10.42 -10.98 10.34
N LYS A 123 11.44 -10.95 9.47
CA LYS A 123 12.49 -9.91 9.50
C LYS A 123 11.94 -8.50 9.23
N LEU A 124 10.98 -8.40 8.31
CA LEU A 124 10.36 -7.13 7.92
C LEU A 124 9.17 -6.75 8.81
N GLY A 125 8.80 -7.58 9.79
CA GLY A 125 7.63 -7.35 10.64
C GLY A 125 6.32 -7.27 9.85
N LEU A 126 6.22 -8.01 8.73
CA LEU A 126 5.05 -8.00 7.87
C LEU A 126 3.97 -8.94 8.42
N PRO A 127 2.68 -8.61 8.27
CA PRO A 127 1.60 -9.50 8.66
C PRO A 127 1.68 -10.79 7.86
N GLU A 128 1.83 -11.92 8.56
CA GLU A 128 1.98 -13.24 7.93
C GLU A 128 0.79 -13.55 7.01
N GLU A 129 -0.43 -13.15 7.41
CA GLU A 129 -1.65 -13.38 6.63
C GLU A 129 -1.64 -12.69 5.26
N ALA A 130 -1.12 -11.47 5.18
CA ALA A 130 -1.00 -10.76 3.91
C ALA A 130 0.01 -11.42 2.98
N ALA A 131 1.04 -12.05 3.55
CA ALA A 131 2.05 -12.77 2.79
C ALA A 131 1.57 -14.17 2.36
N PHE A 132 0.73 -14.83 3.15
CA PHE A 132 0.06 -16.08 2.76
C PHE A 132 -0.89 -15.90 1.57
N GLY A 133 -1.51 -14.72 1.45
CA GLY A 133 -2.28 -14.32 0.25
C GLY A 133 -1.44 -14.20 -1.03
N LEU A 134 -0.11 -14.08 -0.91
CA LEU A 134 0.82 -14.12 -2.05
C LEU A 134 1.26 -15.55 -2.43
N HIS A 135 1.12 -16.49 -1.48
CA HIS A 135 1.58 -17.88 -1.61
C HIS A 135 0.47 -18.82 -2.08
N THR A 136 -0.80 -18.51 -1.77
CA THR A 136 -1.96 -19.36 -2.09
C THR A 136 -2.73 -18.83 -3.29
N ARG A 137 -3.25 -19.73 -4.15
CA ARG A 137 -4.09 -19.41 -5.32
C ARG A 137 -5.51 -18.97 -4.93
N LEU A 138 -5.67 -18.28 -3.80
CA LEU A 138 -6.97 -17.76 -3.38
C LEU A 138 -7.12 -16.33 -3.87
N PRO A 139 -8.24 -15.98 -4.55
CA PRO A 139 -8.47 -14.63 -4.99
C PRO A 139 -8.51 -13.70 -3.75
N PHE A 140 -7.87 -12.54 -3.88
CA PHE A 140 -7.78 -11.51 -2.83
C PHE A 140 -9.17 -11.06 -2.31
N SER A 141 -10.26 -11.38 -3.04
CA SER A 141 -11.65 -11.19 -2.64
C SER A 141 -12.09 -12.04 -1.43
N SER A 142 -11.36 -13.10 -1.09
CA SER A 142 -11.65 -13.96 0.06
C SER A 142 -11.11 -13.45 1.39
N PHE A 143 -10.28 -12.40 1.40
CA PHE A 143 -9.88 -11.69 2.62
C PHE A 143 -10.99 -10.75 3.12
N ARG A 144 -12.24 -11.21 3.06
CA ARG A 144 -13.32 -10.67 3.89
C ARG A 144 -12.92 -11.04 5.32
N THR A 145 -12.90 -10.08 6.24
CA THR A 145 -12.44 -10.17 7.65
C THR A 145 -13.23 -11.13 8.55
N LYS A 146 -13.68 -12.26 8.01
CA LYS A 146 -14.39 -13.33 8.69
C LYS A 146 -13.67 -14.64 8.39
N THR A 147 -12.65 -15.00 9.17
CA THR A 147 -12.35 -16.36 9.66
C THR A 147 -11.01 -16.32 10.41
N ILE A 148 -10.99 -15.63 11.55
CA ILE A 148 -10.13 -16.01 12.67
C ILE A 148 -11.08 -16.46 13.76
N ARG A 149 -11.63 -17.67 13.59
CA ARG A 149 -12.37 -18.35 14.66
C ARG A 149 -12.13 -19.86 14.70
N SER A 150 -11.28 -20.40 13.82
CA SER A 150 -11.02 -21.84 13.75
C SER A 150 -9.58 -22.16 13.38
N VAL A 151 -8.61 -21.34 13.80
CA VAL A 151 -7.23 -21.81 13.95
C VAL A 151 -7.03 -21.93 15.46
N SER A 152 -7.07 -23.17 15.95
CA SER A 152 -6.82 -23.48 17.35
C SER A 152 -5.34 -23.20 17.64
N PHE A 153 -5.02 -21.97 18.03
CA PHE A 153 -3.73 -21.64 18.61
C PHE A 153 -3.64 -22.29 20.00
N PRO A 154 -2.54 -22.99 20.35
CA PRO A 154 -2.33 -23.42 21.73
C PRO A 154 -2.32 -22.19 22.64
N LYS A 155 -3.19 -22.22 23.65
CA LYS A 155 -3.44 -21.09 24.56
C LYS A 155 -2.12 -20.67 25.23
N PRO A 156 -1.75 -19.38 25.26
CA PRO A 156 -0.69 -18.91 26.12
C PRO A 156 -1.11 -19.13 27.59
N CYS A 157 -0.22 -19.74 28.38
CA CYS A 157 -0.40 -19.96 29.81
C CYS A 157 -0.76 -18.65 30.51
N ARG A 158 -1.95 -18.64 31.13
CA ARG A 158 -2.53 -17.48 31.80
C ARG A 158 -1.89 -17.27 33.17
N VAL A 159 -0.95 -16.33 33.28
CA VAL A 159 -0.50 -15.79 34.57
C VAL A 159 -1.65 -14.99 35.19
N ARG A 160 -2.10 -15.40 36.38
CA ARG A 160 -3.17 -14.74 37.15
C ARG A 160 -2.61 -13.49 37.81
N GLY A 161 -2.97 -12.31 37.32
CA GLY A 161 -2.86 -11.05 38.04
C GLY A 161 -4.23 -10.62 38.56
N ARG A 162 -4.44 -10.71 39.88
CA ARG A 162 -5.54 -10.10 40.62
C ARG A 162 -5.21 -8.62 40.81
N THR A 163 -6.07 -7.71 40.37
CA THR A 163 -6.23 -6.41 41.06
C THR A 163 -7.70 -5.97 41.00
N SER A 164 -8.07 -5.29 42.07
CA SER A 164 -9.39 -5.08 42.63
C SER A 164 -10.04 -3.75 42.22
N ARG A 165 -11.37 -3.76 42.27
CA ARG A 165 -12.37 -2.68 42.47
C ARG A 165 -11.90 -1.23 42.69
N GLY A 166 -12.65 -0.33 42.03
CA GLY A 166 -12.94 1.08 42.38
C GLY A 166 -13.65 1.72 41.18
N GLU A 167 -14.99 1.81 41.16
CA GLU A 167 -15.77 3.03 41.50
C GLU A 167 -15.17 4.32 40.91
N ASP A 168 -15.84 4.97 39.97
CA ASP A 168 -16.70 6.14 40.25
C ASP A 168 -17.22 6.80 38.95
N GLY A 169 -18.34 7.52 39.05
CA GLY A 169 -19.22 7.95 37.97
C GLY A 169 -18.76 9.12 37.09
N GLY A 170 -19.66 9.52 36.18
CA GLY A 170 -19.63 10.89 35.63
C GLY A 170 -19.98 11.09 34.15
N LYS A 171 -21.28 11.16 33.87
CA LYS A 171 -21.94 12.28 33.15
C LYS A 171 -21.42 12.75 31.75
N ARG A 172 -22.38 12.67 30.82
CA ARG A 172 -22.92 13.74 29.93
C ARG A 172 -22.52 13.74 28.46
N LYS A 173 -23.59 13.54 27.67
CA LYS A 173 -23.80 13.72 26.24
C LYS A 173 -23.36 15.11 25.73
N ARG A 174 -22.88 15.15 24.47
CA ARG A 174 -23.09 16.27 23.54
C ARG A 174 -23.37 15.73 22.13
N PRO A 175 -24.55 15.97 21.53
CA PRO A 175 -24.79 15.65 20.13
C PRO A 175 -24.25 16.75 19.20
N TYR A 176 -23.72 16.32 18.05
CA TYR A 176 -23.11 17.14 17.03
C TYR A 176 -24.15 18.02 16.31
N ARG A 177 -23.96 19.34 16.35
CA ARG A 177 -24.84 20.37 15.77
C ARG A 177 -24.58 20.50 14.27
N ARG A 178 -25.54 20.09 13.45
CA ARG A 178 -25.57 20.19 11.98
C ARG A 178 -25.93 21.63 11.57
N LYS A 179 -24.98 22.41 11.01
CA LYS A 179 -25.26 23.72 10.40
C LYS A 179 -25.91 23.51 9.02
N LYS A 180 -27.12 24.05 8.82
CA LYS A 180 -27.75 24.26 7.50
C LYS A 180 -27.20 25.56 6.92
N GLY A 181 -26.68 25.51 5.70
CA GLY A 181 -26.33 26.68 4.91
C GLY A 181 -27.57 27.22 4.20
N SER A 182 -27.82 28.52 4.37
CA SER A 182 -28.86 29.30 3.73
C SER A 182 -28.36 29.76 2.36
N ASN A 183 -29.11 29.48 1.28
CA ASN A 183 -28.89 30.09 -0.02
C ASN A 183 -29.58 31.46 -0.05
N GLY A 184 -28.80 32.53 -0.17
CA GLY A 184 -29.28 33.87 -0.48
C GLY A 184 -29.71 33.96 -1.93
N LYS A 185 -31.00 34.25 -2.16
CA LYS A 185 -31.49 34.85 -3.40
C LYS A 185 -31.40 36.35 -3.23
N GLU A 186 -30.51 37.01 -3.97
CA GLU A 186 -30.51 38.46 -4.09
C GLU A 186 -30.92 38.83 -5.52
N ARG A 187 -31.99 39.63 -5.57
CA ARG A 187 -32.57 40.26 -6.75
C ARG A 187 -31.58 41.31 -7.26
N PHE A 188 -31.39 41.38 -8.57
CA PHE A 188 -31.00 42.62 -9.23
C PHE A 188 -32.11 43.06 -10.17
N ARG A 189 -32.32 44.38 -10.13
CA ARG A 189 -33.37 45.16 -10.81
C ARG A 189 -33.18 45.20 -12.32
#